data_AF-A0A6L5G380-F1
#
_entry.id   AF-A0A6L5G380-F1
#
_cell.length_a   1.000
_cell.length_b   1.000
_cell.length_c   1.000
_cell.angle_alpha   90.00
_cell.angle_beta   90.00
_cell.angle_gamma   90.00
#
_symmetry.space_group_name_H-M   'P 1'
#
loop_
_entity.id
_entity.type
_entity.pdbx_description
1 polymer ?
#
loop_
_entity_poly.entity_id
_entity_poly.type
_entity_poly.pdbx_seq_one_letter_code
_entity_poly.pdbx_strand_id
1 'polypeptide(L)'
;MNESPLLKLRFSVWLMPVCGALFALVALVMMLIVPDLTFEGLALLGFVGALSLAGVLLGALMLPFTWMRLMEDRVMYRGRNGWEAPVRLEAGDRWVIAGNAVCAQRADGTLTKTPIAKWNTAKRDWRRLQSLLPAVGDR
;
A
#
# COMPACT_ATOMS: atom_id res chain seq x y z
N MET A 1 -26.50 -4.26 10.78
CA MET A 1 -25.49 -4.35 11.85
C MET A 1 -24.30 -3.46 11.48
N ASN A 2 -23.88 -2.56 12.38
CA ASN A 2 -22.69 -1.74 12.17
C ASN A 2 -21.46 -2.56 12.58
N GLU A 3 -20.94 -3.36 11.65
CA GLU A 3 -19.70 -4.10 11.89
C GLU A 3 -18.55 -3.09 11.93
N SER A 4 -17.96 -2.93 13.11
CA SER A 4 -16.78 -2.09 13.27
C SER A 4 -15.57 -2.84 12.73
N PRO A 5 -14.68 -2.19 11.98
CA PRO A 5 -13.47 -2.85 11.50
C PRO A 5 -12.57 -3.26 12.67
N LEU A 6 -12.00 -4.47 12.60
CA LEU A 6 -10.97 -4.93 13.54
C LEU A 6 -9.78 -3.95 13.53
N LEU A 7 -9.36 -3.54 12.34
CA LEU A 7 -8.28 -2.57 12.19
C LEU A 7 -8.41 -1.75 10.92
N LYS A 8 -8.21 -0.44 11.06
CA LYS A 8 -8.03 0.50 9.94
C LYS A 8 -6.54 0.61 9.63
N LEU A 9 -6.17 0.41 8.37
CA LEU A 9 -4.79 0.40 7.92
C LEU A 9 -4.48 1.67 7.13
N ARG A 10 -3.36 2.30 7.49
CA ARG A 10 -2.82 3.48 6.81
C ARG A 10 -1.63 3.12 5.95
N PHE A 11 -1.31 4.00 5.00
CA PHE A 11 -0.15 3.83 4.15
C PHE A 11 1.16 3.97 4.95
N SER A 12 2.16 3.21 4.54
CA SER A 12 3.51 3.33 5.06
C SER A 12 4.16 4.64 4.64
N VAL A 13 4.89 5.29 5.55
CA VAL A 13 5.74 6.45 5.24
C VAL A 13 6.80 6.11 4.19
N TRP A 14 7.19 4.83 4.10
CA TRP A 14 8.15 4.35 3.09
C TRP A 14 7.64 4.44 1.65
N LEU A 15 6.34 4.68 1.44
CA LEU A 15 5.81 4.94 0.10
C LEU A 15 6.17 6.34 -0.44
N MET A 16 6.48 7.30 0.44
CA MET A 16 6.85 8.66 0.03
C MET A 16 8.05 8.72 -0.93
N PRO A 17 9.22 8.11 -0.61
CA PRO A 17 10.35 8.13 -1.53
C PRO A 17 10.06 7.37 -2.82
N VAL A 18 9.19 6.36 -2.79
CA VAL A 18 8.73 5.65 -4.00
C VAL A 18 7.92 6.60 -4.90
N CYS A 19 7.00 7.38 -4.33
CA CYS A 19 6.27 8.41 -5.09
C CYS A 19 7.21 9.47 -5.68
N GLY A 20 8.19 9.95 -4.91
CA GLY A 20 9.20 10.90 -5.40
C GLY A 20 10.03 10.34 -6.54
N ALA A 21 10.45 9.08 -6.43
CA ALA A 21 11.22 8.38 -7.48
C ALA A 21 10.37 8.17 -8.75
N LEU A 22 9.09 7.81 -8.61
CA LEU A 22 8.19 7.66 -9.75
C LEU A 22 7.99 8.98 -10.50
N PHE A 23 7.83 10.10 -9.79
CA PHE A 23 7.71 11.42 -10.41
C PHE A 23 9.01 11.87 -11.10
N ALA A 24 10.18 11.57 -10.51
CA ALA A 24 11.47 11.77 -11.19
C ALA A 24 11.55 10.95 -12.48
N LEU A 25 11.11 9.69 -12.44
CA LEU A 25 11.11 8.83 -13.63
C LEU A 25 10.19 9.39 -14.72
N VAL A 26 9.00 9.86 -14.35
CA VAL A 26 8.08 10.54 -15.29
C VAL A 26 8.76 11.77 -15.90
N ALA A 27 9.49 12.57 -15.12
CA ALA A 27 10.24 13.72 -15.62
C ALA A 27 11.24 13.32 -16.72
N LEU A 28 12.02 12.26 -16.47
CA LEU A 28 13.02 11.75 -17.41
C LEU A 28 12.37 11.17 -18.66
N VAL A 29 11.28 10.41 -18.52
CA VAL A 29 10.55 9.83 -19.65
C VAL A 29 9.91 10.92 -20.52
N MET A 30 9.37 11.98 -19.92
CA MET A 30 8.81 13.11 -20.67
C MET A 30 9.85 13.78 -21.58
N MET A 31 11.11 13.86 -21.15
CA MET A 31 12.20 14.41 -21.98
C MET A 31 12.56 13.51 -23.16
N LEU A 32 12.36 12.20 -23.04
CA LEU A 32 12.58 11.27 -24.16
C LEU A 32 11.45 11.34 -25.19
N ILE A 33 10.23 11.71 -24.76
CA ILE A 33 9.03 11.73 -25.62
C ILE A 33 8.80 13.11 -26.24
N VAL A 34 9.19 14.19 -25.56
CA VAL A 34 8.98 15.56 -26.03
C VAL A 34 10.33 16.16 -26.48
N PRO A 35 10.66 16.09 -27.78
CA PRO A 35 11.98 16.44 -28.30
C PRO A 35 12.35 17.92 -28.13
N ASP A 36 11.35 18.80 -28.04
CA ASP A 36 11.56 20.24 -27.84
C ASP A 36 11.86 20.60 -26.37
N LEU A 37 11.70 19.64 -25.47
CA LEU A 37 11.81 19.82 -24.03
C LEU A 37 13.27 19.58 -23.60
N THR A 38 14.12 20.55 -23.96
CA THR A 38 15.55 20.52 -23.62
C THR A 38 15.83 21.35 -22.37
N PHE A 39 16.56 20.78 -21.42
CA PHE A 39 17.01 21.47 -20.23
C PHE A 39 18.53 21.39 -20.13
N GLU A 40 19.18 22.54 -19.90
CA GLU A 40 20.60 22.54 -19.53
C GLU A 40 20.78 22.07 -18.07
N GLY A 41 21.93 21.46 -17.77
CA GLY A 41 22.17 20.60 -16.59
C GLY A 41 21.50 21.02 -15.27
N LEU A 42 21.63 22.27 -14.82
CA LEU A 42 21.01 22.72 -13.56
C LEU A 42 19.48 22.87 -13.65
N ALA A 43 18.96 23.28 -14.80
CA ALA A 43 17.52 23.36 -15.03
C ALA A 43 16.89 21.97 -15.06
N LEU A 44 17.59 20.98 -15.62
CA LEU A 44 17.20 19.57 -15.59
C LEU A 44 17.10 19.05 -14.15
N LEU A 45 18.16 19.27 -13.36
CA LEU A 45 18.19 18.86 -11.96
C LEU A 45 17.09 19.55 -11.14
N GLY A 46 16.87 20.85 -11.38
CA GLY A 46 15.81 21.62 -10.73
C GLY A 46 14.41 21.08 -11.07
N PHE A 47 14.16 20.76 -12.34
CA PHE A 47 12.88 20.22 -12.80
C PHE A 47 12.60 18.81 -12.24
N VAL A 48 13.58 17.90 -12.32
CA VAL A 48 13.47 16.55 -11.74
C VAL A 48 13.27 16.64 -10.22
N GLY A 49 14.03 17.49 -9.54
CA GLY A 49 13.89 17.74 -8.10
C GLY A 49 12.52 18.27 -7.72
N ALA A 50 11.97 19.23 -8.48
CA ALA A 50 10.64 19.78 -8.26
C ALA A 50 9.55 18.72 -8.42
N LEU A 51 9.64 17.87 -9.45
CA LEU A 51 8.68 16.78 -9.66
C LEU A 51 8.81 15.70 -8.59
N SER A 52 10.01 15.31 -8.19
CA SER A 52 10.21 14.41 -7.05
C SER A 52 9.60 14.96 -5.77
N LEU A 53 9.82 16.25 -5.47
CA LEU A 53 9.21 16.90 -4.32
C LEU A 53 7.69 16.88 -4.40
N ALA A 54 7.11 17.18 -5.57
CA ALA A 54 5.67 17.08 -5.80
C ALA A 54 5.15 15.65 -5.54
N GLY A 55 5.86 14.62 -6.02
CA GLY A 55 5.53 13.22 -5.74
C GLY A 55 5.58 12.86 -4.25
N VAL A 56 6.60 13.34 -3.53
CA VAL A 56 6.71 13.16 -2.08
C VAL A 56 5.57 13.86 -1.34
N LEU A 57 5.25 15.10 -1.69
CA LEU A 57 4.16 15.86 -1.07
C LEU A 57 2.80 15.20 -1.34
N LEU A 58 2.58 14.70 -2.55
CA LEU A 58 1.38 13.93 -2.88
C LEU A 58 1.30 12.65 -2.05
N GLY A 59 2.39 11.89 -1.93
CA GLY A 59 2.46 10.71 -1.07
C GLY A 59 2.23 11.04 0.41
N ALA A 60 2.72 12.19 0.88
CA ALA A 60 2.52 12.68 2.23
C ALA A 60 1.05 12.97 2.54
N LEU A 61 0.35 13.59 1.59
CA LEU A 61 -1.09 13.83 1.69
C LEU A 61 -1.87 12.51 1.82
N MET A 62 -1.38 11.39 1.29
CA MET A 62 -2.04 10.09 1.39
C MET A 62 -1.87 9.39 2.76
N LEU A 63 -0.83 9.70 3.54
CA LEU A 63 -0.54 9.02 4.81
C LEU A 63 -1.66 9.01 5.87
N PRO A 64 -2.40 10.12 6.11
CA PRO A 64 -3.48 10.10 7.11
C PRO A 64 -4.69 9.28 6.66
N PHE A 65 -4.82 9.01 5.36
CA PHE A 65 -5.98 8.32 4.81
C PHE A 65 -5.92 6.81 5.09
N THR A 66 -7.06 6.29 5.57
CA THR A 66 -7.25 4.84 5.67
C THR A 66 -7.53 4.29 4.28
N TRP A 67 -6.66 3.40 3.81
CA TRP A 67 -6.77 2.78 2.49
C TRP A 67 -7.33 1.35 2.56
N MET A 68 -7.17 0.69 3.71
CA MET A 68 -7.71 -0.65 3.95
C MET A 68 -8.34 -0.79 5.33
N ARG A 69 -9.28 -1.73 5.42
CA ARG A 69 -9.89 -2.19 6.68
C ARG A 69 -9.83 -3.70 6.72
N LEU A 70 -9.27 -4.24 7.80
CA LEU A 70 -9.43 -5.64 8.13
C LEU A 70 -10.71 -5.79 8.95
N MET A 71 -11.63 -6.59 8.44
CA MET A 71 -12.84 -7.05 9.14
C MET A 71 -12.62 -8.49 9.59
N GLU A 72 -13.51 -9.02 10.41
CA GLU A 72 -13.46 -10.42 10.84
C GLU A 72 -13.50 -11.38 9.65
N ASP A 73 -14.40 -11.14 8.68
CA ASP A 73 -14.67 -12.02 7.55
C ASP A 73 -14.07 -11.53 6.22
N ARG A 74 -13.55 -10.30 6.14
CA ARG A 74 -13.13 -9.70 4.85
C ARG A 74 -12.06 -8.64 5.00
N VAL A 75 -11.30 -8.44 3.94
CA VAL A 75 -10.49 -7.23 3.76
C VAL A 75 -11.27 -6.28 2.87
N MET A 76 -11.39 -5.01 3.28
CA MET A 76 -11.94 -3.96 2.44
C MET A 76 -10.84 -3.00 2.00
N TYR A 77 -10.80 -2.66 0.72
CA TYR A 77 -9.98 -1.57 0.18
C TYR A 77 -10.85 -0.40 -0.22
N ARG A 78 -10.27 0.79 -0.18
CA ARG A 78 -10.90 1.99 -0.72
C ARG A 78 -10.65 2.05 -2.23
N GLY A 79 -11.67 1.71 -3.01
CA GLY A 79 -11.71 1.81 -4.46
C GLY A 79 -12.28 3.14 -4.94
N ARG A 80 -12.49 3.26 -6.26
CA ARG A 80 -13.03 4.47 -6.90
C ARG A 80 -14.47 4.76 -6.46
N ASN A 81 -15.27 3.70 -6.30
CA ASN A 81 -16.72 3.80 -6.06
C ASN A 81 -17.08 3.55 -4.58
N GLY A 82 -16.10 3.43 -3.68
CA GLY A 82 -16.34 3.19 -2.26
C GLY A 82 -15.43 2.13 -1.66
N TRP A 83 -15.95 1.36 -0.70
CA TRP A 83 -15.23 0.24 -0.10
C TRP A 83 -15.57 -1.05 -0.85
N GLU A 84 -14.55 -1.73 -1.34
CA GLU A 84 -14.66 -2.98 -2.09
C GLU A 84 -13.99 -4.10 -1.29
N ALA A 85 -14.50 -5.33 -1.36
CA ALA A 85 -14.04 -6.46 -0.55
C ALA A 85 -13.58 -7.62 -1.44
N PRO A 86 -12.30 -7.67 -1.86
CA PRO A 86 -11.80 -8.59 -2.87
C PRO A 86 -11.50 -9.96 -2.27
N VAL A 87 -11.30 -10.03 -0.95
CA VAL A 87 -11.02 -11.26 -0.22
C VAL A 87 -11.99 -11.36 0.93
N ARG A 88 -12.75 -12.45 0.95
CA ARG A 88 -13.63 -12.86 2.05
C ARG A 88 -13.18 -14.22 2.54
N LEU A 89 -13.22 -14.41 3.85
CA LEU A 89 -13.05 -15.71 4.49
C LEU A 89 -14.32 -16.53 4.27
N GLU A 90 -14.12 -17.80 3.95
CA GLU A 90 -15.16 -18.82 4.01
C GLU A 90 -15.17 -19.48 5.39
N ALA A 91 -16.16 -20.34 5.64
CA ALA A 91 -16.26 -21.04 6.90
C ALA A 91 -15.03 -21.93 7.13
N GLY A 92 -14.35 -21.74 8.26
CA GLY A 92 -13.12 -22.45 8.60
C GLY A 92 -11.83 -21.76 8.18
N ASP A 93 -11.92 -20.69 7.38
CA ASP A 93 -10.76 -19.88 7.05
C ASP A 93 -10.38 -18.94 8.20
N ARG A 94 -9.13 -18.48 8.18
CA ARG A 94 -8.65 -17.47 9.14
C ARG A 94 -7.63 -16.52 8.53
N TRP A 95 -7.57 -15.32 9.07
CA TRP A 95 -6.48 -14.38 8.77
C TRP A 95 -5.21 -14.81 9.48
N VAL A 96 -4.10 -14.82 8.74
CA VAL A 96 -2.78 -15.14 9.26
C VAL A 96 -1.73 -14.20 8.70
N ILE A 97 -0.57 -14.11 9.35
CA ILE A 97 0.61 -13.46 8.78
C ILE A 97 1.54 -14.53 8.25
N ALA A 98 1.84 -14.48 6.95
CA ALA A 98 2.85 -15.32 6.30
C ALA A 98 3.91 -14.39 5.68
N GLY A 99 5.17 -14.61 6.06
CA GLY A 99 6.29 -13.72 5.72
C GLY A 99 6.01 -12.26 6.10
N ASN A 100 5.89 -11.40 5.09
CA ASN A 100 5.65 -9.96 5.24
C ASN A 100 4.25 -9.52 4.75
N ALA A 101 3.27 -10.43 4.69
CA ALA A 101 1.92 -10.13 4.24
C ALA A 101 0.85 -10.77 5.13
N VAL A 102 -0.35 -10.18 5.13
CA VAL A 102 -1.55 -10.84 5.66
C VAL A 102 -2.13 -11.74 4.57
N CYS A 103 -2.43 -12.98 4.93
CA CYS A 103 -3.00 -13.99 4.05
C CYS A 103 -4.30 -14.52 4.65
N ALA A 104 -5.23 -14.95 3.79
CA ALA A 104 -6.29 -15.86 4.19
C ALA A 104 -5.72 -17.29 4.15
N GLN A 105 -5.72 -17.98 5.28
CA GLN A 105 -5.45 -19.41 5.34
C GLN A 105 -6.78 -20.15 5.22
N ARG A 106 -6.89 -20.95 4.16
CA ARG A 106 -8.04 -21.82 3.93
C ARG A 106 -8.03 -23.02 4.88
N ALA A 107 -9.17 -23.68 5.04
CA ALA A 107 -9.30 -24.89 5.87
C ALA A 107 -8.35 -26.04 5.45
N ASP A 108 -8.00 -26.13 4.16
CA ASP A 108 -7.03 -27.09 3.61
C ASP A 108 -5.56 -26.70 3.85
N GLY A 109 -5.31 -25.54 4.47
CA GLY A 109 -3.99 -24.99 4.74
C GLY A 109 -3.44 -24.05 3.65
N THR A 110 -4.12 -23.93 2.51
CA THR A 110 -3.69 -23.06 1.40
C THR A 110 -3.70 -21.60 1.79
N LEU A 111 -2.69 -20.84 1.35
CA LEU A 111 -2.55 -19.42 1.64
C LEU A 111 -2.90 -18.55 0.43
N THR A 112 -3.90 -17.68 0.58
CA THR A 112 -4.24 -16.66 -0.40
C THR A 112 -3.73 -15.30 0.08
N LYS A 113 -2.81 -14.70 -0.68
CA LYS A 113 -2.24 -13.38 -0.33
C LYS A 113 -3.30 -12.28 -0.44
N THR A 114 -3.35 -11.42 0.56
CA THR A 114 -4.08 -10.15 0.47
C THR A 114 -3.12 -9.04 0.03
N PRO A 115 -3.61 -7.86 -0.38
CA PRO A 115 -2.74 -6.75 -0.69
C PRO A 115 -2.20 -6.02 0.56
N ILE A 116 -2.55 -6.47 1.78
CA ILE A 116 -1.98 -5.95 3.03
C ILE A 116 -0.57 -6.54 3.21
N ALA A 117 0.45 -5.70 3.05
CA ALA A 117 1.84 -6.08 3.23
C ALA A 117 2.57 -5.13 4.20
N LYS A 118 3.64 -5.62 4.82
CA LYS A 118 4.44 -4.85 5.78
C LYS A 118 5.00 -3.56 5.17
N TRP A 119 5.40 -3.60 3.91
CA TRP A 119 6.04 -2.46 3.24
C TRP A 119 5.05 -1.34 2.91
N ASN A 120 3.79 -1.67 2.60
CA ASN A 120 2.74 -0.71 2.25
C ASN A 120 1.86 -0.28 3.44
N THR A 121 1.99 -0.95 4.58
CA THR A 121 1.23 -0.67 5.81
C THR A 121 2.05 0.15 6.80
N ALA A 122 1.44 1.13 7.44
CA ALA A 122 2.11 1.92 8.48
C ALA A 122 2.69 1.04 9.59
N LYS A 123 3.94 1.30 10.03
CA LYS A 123 4.65 0.50 11.06
C LYS A 123 3.85 0.30 12.35
N ARG A 124 3.03 1.28 12.75
CA ARG A 124 2.14 1.17 13.93
C ARG A 124 1.02 0.16 13.69
N ASP A 125 0.40 0.22 12.53
CA ASP A 125 -0.73 -0.65 12.18
C ASP A 125 -0.24 -2.08 11.91
N TRP A 126 0.93 -2.23 11.28
CA TRP A 126 1.56 -3.55 11.12
C TRP A 126 1.85 -4.23 12.47
N ARG A 127 2.37 -3.50 13.46
CA ARG A 127 2.57 -4.04 14.81
C ARG A 127 1.27 -4.49 15.46
N ARG A 128 0.16 -3.77 15.21
CA ARG A 128 -1.17 -4.16 15.67
C ARG A 128 -1.66 -5.43 14.98
N LEU A 129 -1.46 -5.56 13.66
CA LEU A 129 -1.75 -6.80 12.95
C LEU A 129 -0.97 -7.97 13.55
N GLN A 130 0.32 -7.79 13.85
CA GLN A 130 1.16 -8.83 14.47
C GLN A 130 0.68 -9.25 15.86
N SER A 131 0.03 -8.36 16.63
CA SER A 131 -0.57 -8.73 17.91
C SER A 131 -1.95 -9.39 17.78
N LEU A 132 -2.64 -9.18 16.66
CA LEU A 132 -4.01 -9.66 16.45
C LEU A 132 -4.07 -10.99 15.69
N LEU A 133 -3.12 -11.21 14.78
CA LEU A 133 -3.14 -12.34 13.86
C LEU A 133 -2.02 -13.33 14.17
N PRO A 134 -2.28 -14.64 14.08
CA PRO A 134 -1.23 -15.64 14.23
C PRO A 134 -0.24 -15.56 13.06
N ALA A 135 1.04 -15.71 13.38
CA ALA A 135 2.08 -15.87 12.38
C ALA A 135 2.25 -17.36 12.03
N VAL A 136 2.27 -17.67 10.74
CA VAL A 136 2.61 -19.00 10.22
C VAL A 136 3.95 -18.88 9.52
N GLY A 137 4.87 -19.81 9.81
CA GLY A 137 6.17 -19.85 9.15
C GLY A 137 6.00 -20.04 7.64
N ASP A 138 6.90 -19.43 6.86
CA ASP A 138 7.00 -19.66 5.42
C ASP A 138 7.42 -21.12 5.21
N ARG A 139 6.46 -22.02 5.02
CA ARG A 139 6.69 -23.39 4.55
C ARG A 139 6.59 -23.44 3.03
#